data_AF-A0A0J6NGJ8-F1
#
_entry.id   AF-A0A0J6NGJ8-F1
#
_cell.length_a   1.000
_cell.length_b   1.000
_cell.length_c   1.000
_cell.angle_alpha   90.00
_cell.angle_beta   90.00
_cell.angle_gamma   90.00
#
_symmetry.space_group_name_H-M   'P 1'
#
loop_
_entity.id
_entity.type
_entity.pdbx_description
1 polymer ?
#
loop_
_entity_poly.entity_id
_entity_poly.type
_entity_poly.pdbx_seq_one_letter_code
_entity_poly.pdbx_strand_id
1 'polypeptide(L)'
;MSHKAVLQQWVLEALAAHGGKADRLTVAKHIWHARGRELEGTDLFYTWQYDMSWAASELRKLGQLKPANAGPAGVWELSGDGPSLF
;
A
#
# COMPACT_ATOMS: atom_id res chain seq x y z
N MET A 1 -8.88 -14.36 -5.35
CA MET A 1 -8.63 -13.04 -4.73
C MET A 1 -8.35 -12.06 -5.86
N SER A 2 -8.89 -10.84 -5.87
CA SER A 2 -8.59 -9.90 -6.97
C SER A 2 -7.22 -9.26 -6.77
N HIS A 3 -6.47 -9.03 -7.85
CA HIS A 3 -5.16 -8.37 -7.82
C HIS A 3 -5.17 -7.02 -7.07
N LYS A 4 -6.33 -6.33 -7.08
CA LYS A 4 -6.52 -5.06 -6.36
C LYS A 4 -6.55 -5.22 -4.84
N ALA A 5 -7.19 -6.26 -4.32
CA ALA A 5 -7.23 -6.51 -2.88
C ALA A 5 -5.85 -6.92 -2.34
N VAL A 6 -5.08 -7.66 -3.13
CA VAL A 6 -3.70 -8.05 -2.77
C VAL A 6 -2.81 -6.83 -2.59
N LEU A 7 -2.86 -5.87 -3.52
CA LEU A 7 -2.07 -4.65 -3.39
C LEU A 7 -2.51 -3.75 -2.22
N GLN A 8 -3.79 -3.74 -1.88
CA GLN A 8 -4.26 -3.03 -0.67
C GLN A 8 -3.61 -3.63 0.58
N GLN A 9 -3.64 -4.96 0.71
CA GLN A 9 -3.01 -5.65 1.82
C GLN A 9 -1.50 -5.37 1.89
N TRP A 10 -0.78 -5.49 0.78
CA TRP A 10 0.66 -5.24 0.74
C TRP A 10 1.04 -3.78 1.08
N VAL A 11 0.20 -2.81 0.72
CA VAL A 11 0.40 -1.41 1.15
C VAL A 11 0.25 -1.27 2.66
N LEU A 12 -0.75 -1.91 3.27
CA LEU A 12 -0.94 -1.90 4.72
C LEU A 12 0.23 -2.57 5.45
N GLU A 13 0.66 -3.75 4.98
CA GLU A 13 1.81 -4.48 5.53
C GLU A 13 3.09 -3.63 5.47
N ALA A 14 3.36 -3.00 4.32
CA ALA A 14 4.52 -2.12 4.16
C ALA A 14 4.45 -0.93 5.14
N LEU A 15 3.30 -0.25 5.24
CA LEU A 15 3.17 0.89 6.15
C LEU A 15 3.31 0.47 7.61
N ALA A 16 2.73 -0.65 8.01
CA ALA A 16 2.89 -1.20 9.35
C ALA A 16 4.36 -1.50 9.67
N ALA A 17 5.09 -2.13 8.74
CA ALA A 17 6.51 -2.42 8.87
C ALA A 17 7.39 -1.15 8.98
N HIS A 18 6.91 -0.02 8.46
CA HIS A 18 7.57 1.29 8.52
C HIS A 18 7.02 2.21 9.63
N GLY A 19 6.36 1.66 10.65
CA GLY A 19 5.89 2.43 11.81
C GLY A 19 4.60 3.22 11.54
N GLY A 20 3.78 2.72 10.63
CA GLY A 20 2.49 3.28 10.25
C GLY A 20 2.54 4.39 9.21
N LYS A 21 3.72 4.81 8.74
CA LYS A 21 3.86 5.83 7.70
C LYS A 21 5.11 5.64 6.83
N ALA A 22 4.97 5.88 5.54
CA ALA A 22 6.09 5.89 4.60
C ALA A 22 5.70 6.65 3.32
N ASP A 23 6.71 7.12 2.59
CA ASP A 23 6.49 7.64 1.24
C ASP A 23 6.21 6.51 0.23
N ARG A 24 5.62 6.87 -0.91
CA ARG A 24 5.25 5.93 -1.98
C ARG A 24 6.43 5.08 -2.47
N LEU A 25 7.65 5.65 -2.55
CA LEU A 25 8.82 4.94 -3.04
C LEU A 25 9.29 3.90 -2.01
N THR A 26 9.27 4.25 -0.73
CA THR A 26 9.57 3.32 0.37
C THR A 26 8.58 2.15 0.39
N VAL A 27 7.27 2.41 0.23
CA VAL A 27 6.26 1.36 0.11
C VAL A 27 6.52 0.46 -1.11
N ALA A 28 6.81 1.04 -2.28
CA ALA A 28 7.12 0.28 -3.48
C ALA A 28 8.35 -0.64 -3.27
N LYS A 29 9.44 -0.10 -2.70
CA LYS A 29 10.64 -0.89 -2.40
C LYS A 29 10.32 -2.04 -1.45
N HIS A 30 9.55 -1.80 -0.39
CA HIS A 30 9.14 -2.84 0.54
C HIS A 30 8.38 -3.97 -0.17
N ILE A 31 7.37 -3.63 -0.97
CA ILE A 31 6.58 -4.61 -1.73
C ILE A 31 7.46 -5.39 -2.71
N TRP A 32 8.34 -4.71 -3.43
CA TRP A 32 9.25 -5.37 -4.36
C TRP A 32 10.17 -6.37 -3.66
N HIS A 33 10.78 -5.99 -2.54
CA HIS A 33 11.68 -6.87 -1.80
C HIS A 33 10.94 -8.06 -1.17
N ALA A 34 9.71 -7.87 -0.70
CA ALA A 34 8.94 -8.92 -0.03
C ALA A 34 8.19 -9.85 -1.02
N ARG A 35 7.67 -9.29 -2.13
CA ARG A 35 6.69 -9.93 -3.02
C ARG A 35 7.04 -9.86 -4.50
N GLY A 36 8.22 -9.33 -4.88
CA GLY A 36 8.61 -9.15 -6.28
C GLY A 36 8.54 -10.44 -7.11
N ARG A 37 8.94 -11.57 -6.52
CA ARG A 37 8.82 -12.89 -7.17
C ARG A 37 7.38 -13.32 -7.40
N GLU A 38 6.45 -12.96 -6.50
CA GLU A 38 5.03 -13.25 -6.66
C GLU A 38 4.43 -12.41 -7.79
N LEU A 39 4.92 -11.18 -7.96
CA LEU A 39 4.50 -10.29 -9.05
C LEU A 39 4.94 -10.81 -10.42
N GLU A 40 6.21 -11.21 -10.56
CA GLU A 40 6.82 -11.64 -11.84
C GLU A 40 6.04 -12.73 -12.59
N GLY A 41 5.24 -13.54 -11.90
CA GLY A 41 4.39 -14.57 -12.49
C GLY A 41 3.00 -14.11 -12.96
N THR A 42 2.70 -12.81 -12.94
CA THR A 42 1.34 -12.27 -13.16
C THR A 42 1.35 -11.07 -14.10
N ASP A 43 0.22 -10.81 -14.79
CA ASP A 43 0.04 -9.59 -15.59
C ASP A 43 0.18 -8.31 -14.75
N LEU A 44 -0.09 -8.40 -13.45
CA LEU A 44 0.07 -7.31 -12.50
C LEU A 44 1.54 -6.83 -12.44
N PHE A 45 2.52 -7.68 -12.78
CA PHE A 45 3.93 -7.29 -12.85
C PHE A 45 4.18 -6.02 -13.66
N TYR A 46 3.42 -5.81 -14.73
CA TYR A 46 3.64 -4.68 -15.63
C TYR A 46 2.99 -3.38 -15.12
N THR A 47 2.01 -3.47 -14.21
CA THR A 47 1.20 -2.32 -13.79
C THR A 47 1.15 -2.10 -12.29
N TRP A 48 1.77 -2.97 -11.47
CA TRP A 48 1.56 -2.99 -10.02
C TRP A 48 1.89 -1.68 -9.32
N GLN A 49 2.86 -0.88 -9.78
CA GLN A 49 3.18 0.41 -9.16
C GLN A 49 2.09 1.48 -9.40
N TYR A 50 1.41 1.40 -10.54
CA TYR A 50 0.23 2.20 -10.82
C TYR A 50 -0.95 1.68 -9.99
N ASP A 51 -1.19 0.37 -10.01
CA ASP A 51 -2.28 -0.25 -9.25
C ASP A 51 -2.12 -0.09 -7.74
N MET A 52 -0.89 -0.05 -7.21
CA MET A 52 -0.56 0.24 -5.81
C MET A 52 -1.05 1.63 -5.41
N SER A 53 -1.02 2.60 -6.33
CA SER A 53 -1.48 3.97 -6.06
C SER A 53 -3.01 4.05 -6.03
N TRP A 54 -3.65 3.25 -6.88
CA TRP A 54 -5.08 3.01 -6.81
C TRP A 54 -5.46 2.32 -5.49
N ALA A 55 -4.70 1.30 -5.08
CA ALA A 55 -4.91 0.61 -3.82
C ALA A 55 -4.84 1.58 -2.63
N ALA A 56 -3.85 2.47 -2.58
CA ALA A 56 -3.79 3.52 -1.56
C ALA A 56 -5.00 4.47 -1.61
N SER A 57 -5.51 4.78 -2.80
CA SER A 57 -6.70 5.63 -2.95
C SER A 57 -7.98 4.94 -2.46
N GLU A 58 -8.12 3.64 -2.70
CA GLU A 58 -9.22 2.84 -2.15
C GLU A 58 -9.11 2.68 -0.63
N LEU A 59 -7.91 2.43 -0.10
CA LEU A 59 -7.69 2.34 1.35
C LEU A 59 -8.07 3.63 2.09
N ARG A 60 -7.89 4.81 1.47
CA ARG A 60 -8.40 6.08 2.03
C ARG A 60 -9.92 6.12 2.11
N LYS A 61 -10.61 5.66 1.05
CA LYS A 61 -12.09 5.58 1.04
C LYS A 61 -12.61 4.62 2.10
N LEU A 62 -11.85 3.56 2.37
CA LEU A 62 -12.13 2.58 3.42
C LEU A 62 -11.73 3.06 4.83
N GLY A 63 -11.20 4.27 4.98
CA GLY A 63 -10.77 4.82 6.27
C GLY A 63 -9.48 4.21 6.81
N GLN A 64 -8.77 3.38 6.05
CA GLN A 64 -7.56 2.68 6.49
C GLN A 64 -6.28 3.51 6.37
N LEU A 65 -6.27 4.46 5.44
CA LEU A 65 -5.22 5.47 5.30
C LEU A 65 -5.78 6.85 5.56
N LYS A 66 -4.95 7.71 6.15
CA LYS A 66 -5.27 9.13 6.27
C LYS A 66 -5.48 9.77 4.89
N PRO A 67 -6.34 10.80 4.80
CA PRO A 67 -6.51 11.58 3.57
C PRO A 67 -5.17 12.12 3.04
N ALA A 68 -5.03 12.23 1.72
CA ALA A 68 -3.78 12.65 1.09
C ALA A 68 -3.34 14.09 1.45
N ASN A 69 -4.26 14.92 1.94
CA ASN A 69 -4.02 16.29 2.39
C ASN A 69 -3.81 16.41 3.92
N ALA A 70 -3.87 15.31 4.67
CA ALA A 70 -3.73 15.32 6.12
C ALA A 70 -2.27 15.25 6.60
N GLY A 71 -1.30 15.18 5.68
CA GLY A 71 0.11 15.05 6.01
C GLY A 71 1.03 15.57 4.90
N PRO A 72 2.35 15.33 5.01
CA PRO A 72 3.33 15.75 4.01
C PRO A 72 3.01 15.15 2.63
N ALA A 73 3.17 15.96 1.58
CA ALA A 73 2.91 15.52 0.22
C ALA A 73 3.72 14.25 -0.13
N GLY A 74 3.02 13.23 -0.65
CA GLY A 74 3.64 11.96 -1.04
C GLY A 74 3.85 10.94 0.07
N VAL A 75 3.52 11.28 1.33
CA VAL A 75 3.54 10.33 2.46
C VAL A 75 2.17 9.68 2.62
N TRP A 76 2.17 8.36 2.81
CA TRP A 76 1.00 7.58 3.19
C TRP A 76 1.12 7.21 4.66
N GLU A 77 -0.01 7.24 5.37
CA GLU A 77 -0.06 7.01 6.81
C GLU A 77 -1.33 6.23 7.14
N LEU A 78 -1.22 5.23 8.01
CA LEU A 78 -2.34 4.47 8.54
C LEU A 78 -3.24 5.37 9.37
N SER A 79 -4.55 5.16 9.25
CA SER A 79 -5.52 5.73 10.18
C SER A 79 -5.42 5.04 11.54
N GLY A 80 -5.71 5.77 12.61
CA GLY A 80 -5.80 5.18 13.96
C GLY A 80 -6.91 4.13 14.11
N ASP A 81 -7.90 4.17 13.22
CA ASP A 81 -8.99 3.17 13.10
C ASP A 81 -8.69 2.08 12.07
N GLY A 82 -7.43 1.99 11.61
CA GLY A 82 -6.94 0.95 10.69
C GLY A 82 -7.20 -0.46 11.23
N PRO A 83 -7.32 -1.52 10.39
CA PRO A 83 -7.49 -2.87 10.91
C PRO A 83 -6.38 -3.12 11.91
N SER A 84 -6.76 -3.58 13.11
CA SER A 84 -5.82 -4.21 14.03
C SER A 84 -5.26 -5.42 13.29
N LEU A 85 -4.19 -5.23 12.53
CA LEU A 85 -3.45 -6.31 11.88
C LEU A 85 -2.50 -6.91 12.90
N PHE A 86 -3.05 -7.42 14.01
CA PHE A 86 -2.46 -8.38 14.94
C PHE A 86 -3.60 -9.02 15.74
#